data_AF-A0A978TNJ6-F1
#
_entry.id   AF-A0A978TNJ6-F1
#
_cell.length_a   1.000
_cell.length_b   1.000
_cell.length_c   1.000
_cell.angle_alpha   90.00
_cell.angle_beta   90.00
_cell.angle_gamma   90.00
#
_symmetry.space_group_name_H-M   'P 1'
#
loop_
_entity.id
_entity.type
_entity.pdbx_description
1 polymer ?
#
loop_
_entity_poly.entity_id
_entity_poly.type
_entity_poly.pdbx_seq_one_letter_code
_entity_poly.pdbx_strand_id
1 'polypeptide(L)'
;MANRMSMATLKRWWRNTRTQSYRAISGWLRSLLRPLFRVWNQPQNSRSGFVLPTAALLLLVVSLVIGAVLLRTINRTEQVVGIREEKVIYNAATPAIDRAKAKIEYMFTQDTRLPAGVPSEERLYEMMLNKASAGAKLNPNPYLIPGEELIKINGQEAPAWAYREDSDGDGQDDLTIAYSITWKFPTNIADLEKTKANDIKARAKNLEVRNGPMSGDPTSQCKDIRNEDLPPIEAGFLTDPTSTAILRKNFQIDAFVISDKENGTVSALEMQQDRQANRGNKWGAWFRSDLELFPGPYFNWNGAIRTDGSLFVGRDPDRA
;
A
#
# COMPACT_ATOMS: atom_id res chain seq x y z
N MET A 1 -29.53 17.35 -12.31
CA MET A 1 -28.84 18.49 -12.94
C MET A 1 -28.23 19.34 -11.84
N ALA A 2 -26.97 19.07 -11.48
CA ALA A 2 -26.28 19.78 -10.39
C ALA A 2 -25.43 20.92 -10.95
N ASN A 3 -25.59 22.09 -10.34
CA ASN A 3 -25.09 23.38 -10.79
C ASN A 3 -23.57 23.47 -10.57
N ARG A 4 -22.81 23.71 -11.65
CA ARG A 4 -21.37 24.04 -11.58
C ARG A 4 -21.22 25.44 -10.95
N MET A 5 -21.03 25.53 -9.63
CA MET A 5 -20.49 26.75 -9.03
C MET A 5 -19.03 26.92 -9.50
N SER A 6 -18.79 27.99 -10.25
CA SER A 6 -17.48 28.22 -10.88
C SER A 6 -16.45 28.70 -9.86
N MET A 7 -15.21 28.23 -9.99
CA MET A 7 -14.03 28.70 -9.25
C MET A 7 -13.87 30.23 -9.18
N ALA A 8 -14.53 30.98 -10.08
CA ALA A 8 -14.53 32.43 -10.08
C ALA A 8 -15.32 33.05 -8.93
N THR A 9 -16.41 32.41 -8.47
CA THR A 9 -17.21 32.94 -7.34
C THR A 9 -16.50 32.71 -6.01
N LEU A 10 -15.83 31.56 -5.83
CA LEU A 10 -15.01 31.27 -4.64
C LEU A 10 -13.82 32.22 -4.52
N LYS A 11 -13.12 32.48 -5.64
CA LYS A 11 -11.97 33.39 -5.69
C LYS A 11 -12.37 34.85 -5.42
N ARG A 12 -13.59 35.24 -5.77
CA ARG A 12 -14.16 36.58 -5.50
C ARG A 12 -14.59 36.73 -4.04
N TRP A 13 -15.12 35.68 -3.43
CA TRP A 13 -15.45 35.65 -2.00
C TRP A 13 -14.19 35.73 -1.13
N TRP A 14 -13.14 34.96 -1.46
CA TRP A 14 -11.86 34.95 -0.72
C TRP A 14 -11.10 36.29 -0.78
N ARG A 15 -11.17 37.02 -1.90
CA ARG A 15 -10.61 38.39 -2.01
C ARG A 15 -11.38 39.42 -1.17
N ASN A 16 -12.69 39.25 -1.01
CA ASN A 16 -13.52 40.15 -0.22
C ASN A 16 -13.38 39.93 1.29
N THR A 17 -13.21 38.68 1.74
CA THR A 17 -12.98 38.39 3.17
C THR A 17 -11.59 38.82 3.63
N ARG A 18 -10.57 38.71 2.79
CA ARG A 18 -9.22 39.25 3.08
C ARG A 18 -9.23 40.77 3.22
N THR A 19 -9.97 41.50 2.39
CA THR A 19 -10.05 42.98 2.50
C THR A 19 -10.95 43.44 3.65
N GLN A 20 -11.94 42.65 4.06
CA GLN A 20 -12.77 42.94 5.24
C GLN A 20 -12.04 42.71 6.56
N SER A 21 -11.22 41.66 6.69
CA SER A 21 -10.44 41.41 7.92
C SER A 21 -9.36 42.47 8.13
N TYR A 22 -8.66 42.91 7.07
CA TYR A 22 -7.72 44.05 7.18
C TYR A 22 -8.43 45.37 7.51
N ARG A 23 -9.67 45.60 7.05
CA ARG A 23 -10.47 46.79 7.41
C ARG A 23 -11.01 46.73 8.84
N ALA A 24 -11.39 45.56 9.33
CA ALA A 24 -11.82 45.36 10.71
C ALA A 24 -10.64 45.51 11.69
N ILE A 25 -9.49 44.91 11.37
CA ILE A 25 -8.26 45.02 12.17
C ILE A 25 -7.69 46.43 12.13
N SER A 26 -7.65 47.08 10.97
CA SER A 26 -7.19 48.48 10.88
C SER A 26 -8.19 49.46 11.50
N GLY A 27 -9.50 49.18 11.45
CA GLY A 27 -10.52 49.94 12.16
C GLY A 27 -10.40 49.81 13.68
N TRP A 28 -10.16 48.60 14.17
CA TRP A 28 -9.91 48.31 15.58
C TRP A 28 -8.59 48.95 16.06
N LEU A 29 -7.49 48.79 15.33
CA LEU A 29 -6.20 49.47 15.60
C LEU A 29 -6.35 50.99 15.60
N ARG A 30 -7.06 51.57 14.62
CA ARG A 30 -7.33 53.02 14.59
C ARG A 30 -8.22 53.46 15.75
N SER A 31 -9.18 52.64 16.18
CA SER A 31 -10.03 52.94 17.34
C SER A 31 -9.25 52.86 18.65
N LEU A 32 -8.32 51.91 18.78
CA LEU A 32 -7.44 51.74 19.94
C LEU A 32 -6.33 52.79 20.02
N LEU A 33 -5.79 53.22 18.88
CA LEU A 33 -4.74 54.23 18.81
C LEU A 33 -5.28 55.66 18.80
N ARG A 34 -6.56 55.87 18.45
CA ARG A 34 -7.23 57.19 18.49
C ARG A 34 -7.16 57.91 19.85
N PRO A 35 -7.36 57.26 21.02
CA PRO A 35 -7.19 57.93 22.30
C PRO A 35 -5.73 58.35 22.56
N LEU A 36 -4.74 57.66 22.00
CA LEU A 36 -3.33 58.04 22.15
C LEU A 36 -2.97 59.29 21.36
N PHE A 37 -3.46 59.42 20.13
CA PHE A 37 -3.21 60.60 19.29
C PHE A 37 -4.03 61.84 19.71
N ARG A 38 -5.16 61.67 20.41
CA ARG A 38 -5.96 62.81 20.93
C ARG A 38 -5.37 63.46 22.19
N VAL A 39 -4.53 62.75 22.92
CA VAL A 39 -3.89 63.23 24.16
C VAL A 39 -2.72 64.19 23.88
N TRP A 40 -2.20 64.24 22.65
CA TRP A 40 -1.10 65.14 22.27
C TRP A 40 -1.51 66.58 21.92
N ASN A 41 -2.80 66.89 21.76
CA ASN A 41 -3.26 68.21 21.28
C ASN A 41 -4.09 69.01 22.30
N GLN A 42 -3.97 68.78 23.61
CA GLN A 42 -4.62 69.63 24.62
C GLN A 42 -3.61 70.46 25.43
N PRO A 43 -3.77 71.81 25.49
CA PRO A 43 -2.98 72.65 26.37
C PRO A 43 -3.38 72.44 27.84
N GLN A 44 -2.36 72.51 28.69
CA GLN A 44 -2.37 72.23 30.12
C GLN A 44 -3.46 72.98 30.90
N ASN A 45 -4.22 72.25 31.72
CA ASN A 45 -4.37 72.56 33.13
C ASN A 45 -5.18 71.45 33.81
N SER A 46 -4.48 70.52 34.46
CA SER A 46 -4.89 69.78 35.67
C SER A 46 -3.81 68.77 36.01
N ARG A 47 -3.36 68.76 37.27
CA ARG A 47 -2.40 67.79 37.81
C ARG A 47 -2.93 66.36 37.58
N SER A 48 -2.38 65.67 36.59
CA SER A 48 -2.67 64.27 36.28
C SER A 48 -1.34 63.53 36.27
N GLY A 49 -1.12 62.74 37.31
CA GLY A 49 0.13 62.00 37.55
C GLY A 49 0.44 60.99 36.45
N PHE A 50 1.63 60.40 36.58
CA PHE A 50 2.39 59.45 35.75
C PHE A 50 1.66 58.19 35.22
N VAL A 51 0.32 58.14 35.29
CA VAL A 51 -0.52 56.95 35.08
C VAL A 51 -0.94 56.78 33.61
N LEU A 52 -0.92 57.84 32.80
CA LEU A 52 -1.37 57.78 31.40
C LEU A 52 -0.43 56.98 30.47
N PRO A 53 0.90 57.21 30.49
CA PRO A 53 1.83 56.45 29.63
C PRO A 53 1.92 54.97 30.04
N THR A 54 1.77 54.66 31.33
CA THR A 54 1.82 53.30 31.87
C THR A 54 0.55 52.51 31.50
N ALA A 55 -0.62 53.13 31.56
CA ALA A 55 -1.88 52.52 31.08
C ALA A 55 -1.85 52.23 29.57
N ALA A 56 -1.29 53.14 28.77
CA ALA A 56 -1.13 52.96 27.32
C ALA A 56 -0.22 51.77 26.98
N LEU A 57 0.93 51.67 27.66
CA LEU A 57 1.88 50.58 27.47
C LEU A 57 1.28 49.24 27.91
N LEU A 58 0.53 49.21 29.02
CA LEU A 58 -0.20 48.03 29.48
C LEU A 58 -1.23 47.57 28.45
N LEU A 59 -2.05 48.48 27.91
CA LEU A 59 -3.04 48.13 26.89
C LEU A 59 -2.39 47.60 25.61
N LEU A 60 -1.25 48.17 25.20
CA LEU A 60 -0.49 47.69 24.04
C LEU A 60 0.03 46.28 24.29
N VAL A 61 0.69 46.03 25.42
CA VAL A 61 1.20 44.70 25.79
C VAL A 61 0.08 43.67 25.86
N VAL A 62 -1.06 44.01 26.50
CA VAL A 62 -2.23 43.12 26.57
C VAL A 62 -2.76 42.80 25.17
N SER A 63 -2.87 43.79 24.28
CA SER A 63 -3.31 43.56 22.90
C SER A 63 -2.36 42.66 22.11
N LEU A 64 -1.05 42.82 22.32
CA LEU A 64 0.00 42.03 21.67
C LEU A 64 -0.02 40.58 22.16
N VAL A 65 -0.19 40.37 23.47
CA VAL A 65 -0.32 39.04 24.08
C VAL A 65 -1.57 38.32 23.58
N ILE A 66 -2.72 39.00 23.54
CA ILE A 66 -3.96 38.42 23.00
C ILE A 66 -3.76 38.03 21.53
N GLY A 67 -3.15 38.91 20.73
CA GLY A 67 -2.83 38.61 19.33
C GLY A 67 -1.92 37.40 19.17
N ALA A 68 -0.86 37.30 19.98
CA ALA A 68 0.06 36.15 19.96
C ALA A 68 -0.63 34.84 20.37
N VAL A 69 -1.50 34.88 21.39
CA VAL A 69 -2.28 33.72 21.82
C VAL A 69 -3.26 33.28 20.73
N LEU A 70 -3.96 34.21 20.06
CA LEU A 70 -4.86 33.89 18.95
C LEU A 70 -4.14 33.23 17.78
N LEU A 71 -2.98 33.76 17.35
CA LEU A 71 -2.18 33.17 16.28
C LEU A 71 -1.70 31.76 16.65
N ARG A 72 -1.29 31.54 17.90
CA ARG A 72 -0.92 30.21 18.39
C ARG A 72 -2.09 29.24 18.39
N THR A 73 -3.29 29.71 18.74
CA THR A 73 -4.52 28.91 18.73
C THR A 73 -4.90 28.47 17.32
N ILE A 74 -4.80 29.38 16.33
CA ILE A 74 -5.09 29.08 14.92
C ILE A 74 -4.13 27.99 14.42
N ASN A 75 -2.81 28.18 14.59
CA ASN A 75 -1.81 27.21 14.15
C ASN A 75 -2.00 25.83 14.80
N ARG A 76 -2.33 25.79 16.11
CA ARG A 76 -2.56 24.53 16.82
C ARG A 76 -3.84 23.84 16.35
N THR A 77 -4.87 24.60 15.97
CA THR A 77 -6.14 24.05 15.48
C THR A 77 -5.93 23.40 14.11
N GLU A 78 -5.20 24.05 13.20
CA GLU A 78 -4.85 23.47 11.89
C GLU A 78 -4.07 22.14 12.04
N GLN A 79 -3.10 22.10 12.97
CA GLN A 79 -2.35 20.88 13.25
C GLN A 79 -3.22 19.74 13.80
N VAL A 80 -4.12 20.03 14.75
CA VAL A 80 -5.01 19.00 15.34
C VAL A 80 -6.02 18.48 14.33
N VAL A 81 -6.54 19.35 13.46
CA VAL A 81 -7.44 18.94 12.36
C VAL A 81 -6.72 18.00 11.40
N GLY A 82 -5.49 18.34 10.97
CA GLY A 82 -4.70 17.49 10.09
C GLY A 82 -4.39 16.11 10.69
N ILE A 83 -3.99 16.05 11.96
CA ILE A 83 -3.70 14.76 12.65
C ILE A 83 -4.96 13.89 12.74
N ARG A 84 -6.13 14.49 12.98
CA ARG A 84 -7.38 13.74 13.04
C ARG A 84 -7.78 13.19 11.67
N GLU A 85 -7.66 14.00 10.62
CA GLU A 85 -7.92 13.58 9.23
C GLU A 85 -7.00 12.43 8.84
N GLU A 86 -5.70 12.53 9.12
CA GLU A 86 -4.72 11.49 8.83
C GLU A 86 -5.05 10.17 9.55
N LYS A 87 -5.45 10.22 10.83
CA LYS A 87 -5.81 9.02 11.58
C LYS A 87 -7.06 8.32 11.02
N VAL A 88 -8.06 9.11 10.61
CA VAL A 88 -9.27 8.57 9.99
C VAL A 88 -8.93 7.88 8.67
N ILE A 89 -8.11 8.52 7.83
CA ILE A 89 -7.68 7.98 6.54
C ILE A 89 -6.80 6.74 6.71
N TYR A 90 -5.89 6.72 7.68
CA TYR A 90 -5.07 5.55 7.99
C TYR A 90 -5.94 4.36 8.45
N ASN A 91 -6.91 4.61 9.33
CA ASN A 91 -7.82 3.56 9.79
C ASN A 91 -8.70 3.03 8.65
N ALA A 92 -9.10 3.88 7.70
CA ALA A 92 -9.84 3.49 6.51
C ALA A 92 -9.04 2.57 5.55
N ALA A 93 -7.71 2.46 5.69
CA ALA A 93 -6.91 1.49 4.95
C ALA A 93 -7.02 0.06 5.52
N THR A 94 -7.44 -0.10 6.78
CA THR A 94 -7.48 -1.41 7.47
C THR A 94 -8.41 -2.41 6.77
N PRO A 95 -9.66 -2.05 6.39
CA PRO A 95 -10.55 -2.95 5.69
C PRO A 95 -9.99 -3.43 4.35
N ALA A 96 -9.19 -2.60 3.65
CA ALA A 96 -8.54 -2.99 2.40
C ALA A 96 -7.53 -4.12 2.61
N ILE A 97 -6.73 -4.04 3.68
CA ILE A 97 -5.79 -5.11 4.05
C ILE A 97 -6.54 -6.39 4.42
N ASP A 98 -7.63 -6.30 5.18
CA ASP A 98 -8.41 -7.47 5.58
C ASP A 98 -9.13 -8.13 4.40
N ARG A 99 -9.65 -7.34 3.45
CA ARG A 99 -10.19 -7.82 2.17
C ARG A 99 -9.12 -8.52 1.34
N ALA A 100 -7.92 -7.95 1.26
CA ALA A 100 -6.80 -8.57 0.55
C ALA A 100 -6.39 -9.91 1.19
N LYS A 101 -6.28 -9.96 2.51
CA LYS A 101 -6.03 -11.22 3.24
C LYS A 101 -7.12 -12.24 2.98
N ALA A 102 -8.38 -11.85 3.03
CA ALA A 102 -9.51 -12.76 2.76
C ALA A 102 -9.42 -13.38 1.36
N LYS A 103 -9.00 -12.60 0.34
CA LYS A 103 -8.76 -13.10 -1.02
C LYS A 103 -7.61 -14.11 -1.07
N ILE A 104 -6.50 -13.83 -0.38
CA ILE A 104 -5.37 -14.76 -0.29
C ILE A 104 -5.79 -16.04 0.44
N GLU A 105 -6.48 -15.95 1.58
CA GLU A 105 -6.97 -17.13 2.30
C GLU A 105 -7.93 -17.95 1.45
N TYR A 106 -8.88 -17.30 0.75
CA TYR A 106 -9.80 -18.00 -0.16
C TYR A 106 -9.04 -18.78 -1.23
N MET A 107 -8.03 -18.15 -1.86
CA MET A 107 -7.20 -18.77 -2.89
C MET A 107 -6.52 -20.06 -2.43
N PHE A 108 -6.06 -20.11 -1.18
CA PHE A 108 -5.33 -21.26 -0.64
C PHE A 108 -6.18 -22.27 0.13
N THR A 109 -7.41 -21.93 0.52
CA THR A 109 -8.25 -22.80 1.36
C THR A 109 -9.53 -23.27 0.68
N GLN A 110 -10.12 -22.49 -0.23
CA GLN A 110 -11.43 -22.76 -0.81
C GLN A 110 -11.43 -22.86 -2.34
N ASP A 111 -10.47 -22.23 -3.03
CA ASP A 111 -10.42 -22.26 -4.50
C ASP A 111 -10.09 -23.67 -5.02
N THR A 112 -11.09 -24.34 -5.58
CA THR A 112 -10.98 -25.70 -6.15
C THR A 112 -10.00 -25.83 -7.32
N ARG A 113 -9.53 -24.72 -7.89
CA ARG A 113 -8.59 -24.71 -9.04
C ARG A 113 -7.14 -24.77 -8.59
N LEU A 114 -6.88 -24.66 -7.28
CA LEU A 114 -5.57 -24.82 -6.69
C LEU A 114 -5.09 -26.28 -6.90
N PRO A 115 -3.90 -26.50 -7.46
CA PRO A 115 -3.37 -27.85 -7.63
C PRO A 115 -3.00 -28.47 -6.28
N ALA A 116 -2.92 -29.80 -6.24
CA ALA A 116 -2.48 -30.55 -5.05
C ALA A 116 -0.99 -30.34 -4.71
N GLY A 117 -0.18 -29.86 -5.67
CA GLY A 117 1.22 -29.50 -5.49
C GLY A 117 1.42 -28.00 -5.32
N VAL A 118 2.68 -27.56 -5.35
CA VAL A 118 3.00 -26.14 -5.34
C VAL A 118 2.57 -25.53 -6.68
N PRO A 119 1.72 -24.49 -6.70
CA PRO A 119 1.31 -23.83 -7.94
C PRO A 119 2.42 -22.90 -8.46
N SER A 120 2.40 -22.62 -9.76
CA SER A 120 3.25 -21.57 -10.32
C SER A 120 2.69 -20.18 -9.98
N GLU A 121 3.57 -19.19 -9.94
CA GLU A 121 3.19 -17.79 -9.72
C GLU A 121 2.15 -17.28 -10.72
N GLU A 122 2.35 -17.58 -12.02
CA GLU A 122 1.41 -17.19 -13.08
C GLU A 122 0.04 -17.84 -12.86
N ARG A 123 0.01 -19.10 -12.43
CA ARG A 123 -1.24 -19.80 -12.13
C ARG A 123 -2.00 -19.10 -11.00
N LEU A 124 -1.32 -18.71 -9.93
CA LEU A 124 -1.93 -17.93 -8.84
C LEU A 124 -2.47 -16.59 -9.35
N TYR A 125 -1.72 -15.93 -10.24
CA TYR A 125 -2.11 -14.66 -10.86
C TYR A 125 -3.42 -14.77 -11.63
N GLU A 126 -3.49 -15.77 -12.52
CA GLU A 126 -4.68 -16.05 -13.30
C GLU A 126 -5.87 -16.49 -12.44
N MET A 127 -5.63 -17.24 -11.35
CA MET A 127 -6.65 -17.66 -10.40
C MET A 127 -7.29 -16.45 -9.71
N MET A 128 -6.45 -15.52 -9.21
CA MET A 128 -6.92 -14.33 -8.51
C MET A 128 -7.65 -13.35 -9.43
N LEU A 129 -7.28 -13.31 -10.72
CA LEU A 129 -8.02 -12.59 -11.76
C LEU A 129 -9.27 -13.35 -12.28
N ASN A 130 -9.52 -14.55 -11.76
CA ASN A 130 -10.59 -15.44 -12.18
C ASN A 130 -10.63 -15.66 -13.71
N LYS A 131 -9.46 -15.91 -14.31
CA LYS A 131 -9.31 -16.22 -15.74
C LYS A 131 -9.62 -17.68 -16.03
N ALA A 132 -10.01 -17.95 -17.28
CA ALA A 132 -10.26 -19.33 -17.75
C ALA A 132 -8.98 -20.15 -17.93
N SER A 133 -7.82 -19.49 -18.10
CA SER A 133 -6.50 -20.14 -18.13
C SER A 133 -6.12 -20.75 -16.79
N ALA A 134 -6.62 -20.17 -15.69
CA ALA A 134 -6.59 -20.74 -14.35
C ALA A 134 -7.57 -21.92 -14.13
N GLY A 135 -8.22 -22.45 -15.17
CA GLY A 135 -9.23 -23.50 -15.05
C GLY A 135 -10.65 -22.94 -15.19
N ALA A 136 -11.67 -23.75 -14.84
CA ALA A 136 -13.06 -23.34 -14.99
C ALA A 136 -13.33 -22.03 -14.23
N LYS A 137 -13.79 -21.00 -14.94
CA LYS A 137 -14.09 -19.69 -14.35
C LYS A 137 -15.14 -19.86 -13.24
N LEU A 138 -14.86 -19.34 -12.05
CA LEU A 138 -15.78 -19.39 -10.92
C LEU A 138 -16.87 -18.33 -11.10
N ASN A 139 -18.13 -18.73 -10.90
CA ASN A 139 -19.29 -17.86 -10.97
C ASN A 139 -20.23 -18.11 -9.77
N PRO A 140 -20.46 -17.11 -8.89
CA PRO A 140 -19.94 -15.74 -8.93
C PRO A 140 -18.42 -15.66 -8.74
N ASN A 141 -17.79 -14.53 -9.12
CA ASN A 141 -16.36 -14.31 -8.93
C ASN A 141 -16.04 -14.14 -7.43
N PRO A 142 -15.34 -15.09 -6.77
CA PRO A 142 -15.08 -15.00 -5.34
C PRO A 142 -14.08 -13.92 -4.97
N TYR A 143 -13.27 -13.43 -5.93
CA TYR A 143 -12.28 -12.38 -5.72
C TYR A 143 -12.83 -10.97 -5.90
N LEU A 144 -14.12 -10.83 -6.20
CA LEU A 144 -14.81 -9.54 -6.33
C LEU A 144 -15.83 -9.42 -5.19
N ILE A 145 -15.45 -8.70 -4.14
CA ILE A 145 -16.32 -8.48 -2.99
C ILE A 145 -17.38 -7.42 -3.39
N PRO A 146 -18.63 -7.50 -2.91
CA PRO A 146 -19.63 -6.48 -3.21
C PRO A 146 -19.14 -5.07 -2.92
N GLY A 147 -19.38 -4.14 -3.85
CA GLY A 147 -18.93 -2.75 -3.78
C GLY A 147 -17.51 -2.49 -4.30
N GLU A 148 -16.78 -3.53 -4.73
CA GLU A 148 -15.45 -3.39 -5.33
C GLU A 148 -15.51 -3.42 -6.86
N GLU A 149 -14.57 -2.71 -7.47
CA GLU A 149 -14.29 -2.75 -8.90
C GLU A 149 -12.84 -3.17 -9.14
N LEU A 150 -12.61 -3.99 -10.16
CA LEU A 150 -11.25 -4.38 -10.57
C LEU A 150 -10.60 -3.20 -11.32
N ILE A 151 -9.40 -2.80 -10.89
CA ILE A 151 -8.66 -1.70 -11.51
C ILE A 151 -7.48 -2.21 -12.34
N LYS A 152 -7.12 -1.44 -13.37
CA LYS A 152 -5.93 -1.71 -14.20
C LYS A 152 -4.78 -0.84 -13.73
N ILE A 153 -3.62 -1.44 -13.48
CA ILE A 153 -2.40 -0.70 -13.14
C ILE A 153 -1.57 -0.56 -14.42
N ASN A 154 -1.20 0.66 -14.78
CA ASN A 154 -0.46 0.96 -16.02
C ASN A 154 -1.12 0.42 -17.31
N GLY A 155 -2.45 0.33 -17.33
CA GLY A 155 -3.23 -0.22 -18.44
C GLY A 155 -3.24 -1.76 -18.53
N GLN A 156 -2.56 -2.44 -17.62
CA GLN A 156 -2.53 -3.90 -17.53
C GLN A 156 -3.53 -4.39 -16.47
N GLU A 157 -4.15 -5.55 -16.71
CA GLU A 157 -4.96 -6.21 -15.68
C GLU A 157 -4.04 -6.66 -14.56
N ALA A 158 -4.36 -6.25 -13.33
CA ALA A 158 -3.63 -6.60 -12.12
C ALA A 158 -4.61 -7.03 -11.02
N PRO A 159 -4.19 -7.88 -10.07
CA PRO A 159 -4.94 -8.20 -8.86
C PRO A 159 -5.02 -6.96 -7.96
N ALA A 160 -5.84 -6.01 -8.38
CA ALA A 160 -6.01 -4.71 -7.78
C ALA A 160 -7.48 -4.31 -7.84
N TRP A 161 -7.98 -3.73 -6.76
CA TRP A 161 -9.36 -3.36 -6.61
C TRP A 161 -9.48 -1.97 -6.02
N ALA A 162 -10.58 -1.31 -6.32
CA ALA A 162 -10.96 -0.07 -5.67
C ALA A 162 -12.41 -0.15 -5.18
N TYR A 163 -12.68 0.53 -4.08
CA TYR A 163 -14.02 0.74 -3.55
C TYR A 163 -14.08 2.11 -2.90
N ARG A 164 -15.30 2.55 -2.60
CA ARG A 164 -15.57 3.81 -1.94
C ARG A 164 -16.18 3.58 -0.57
N GLU A 165 -15.88 4.47 0.37
CA GLU A 165 -16.36 4.39 1.74
C GLU A 165 -16.72 5.78 2.24
N ASP A 166 -17.72 5.80 3.12
CA ASP A 166 -18.18 6.97 3.85
C ASP A 166 -17.44 7.06 5.20
N SER A 167 -16.60 8.08 5.33
CA SER A 167 -15.73 8.34 6.48
C SER A 167 -16.45 8.99 7.66
N ASP A 168 -17.52 9.75 7.41
CA ASP A 168 -18.20 10.55 8.43
C ASP A 168 -19.68 10.16 8.67
N GLY A 169 -20.16 9.13 7.99
CA GLY A 169 -21.47 8.54 8.18
C GLY A 169 -22.61 9.38 7.64
N ASP A 170 -22.34 10.30 6.70
CA ASP A 170 -23.34 11.20 6.12
C ASP A 170 -24.12 10.58 4.94
N GLY A 171 -23.78 9.35 4.56
CA GLY A 171 -24.38 8.60 3.46
C GLY A 171 -23.79 8.91 2.08
N GLN A 172 -22.71 9.69 2.00
CA GLN A 172 -21.95 9.96 0.78
C GLN A 172 -20.52 9.43 0.91
N ASP A 173 -20.06 8.70 -0.10
CA ASP A 173 -18.69 8.22 -0.08
C ASP A 173 -17.70 9.36 -0.35
N ASP A 174 -16.84 9.65 0.61
CA ASP A 174 -15.83 10.72 0.58
C ASP A 174 -14.39 10.19 0.55
N LEU A 175 -14.21 8.87 0.64
CA LEU A 175 -12.93 8.18 0.50
C LEU A 175 -12.93 7.25 -0.71
N THR A 176 -11.85 7.33 -1.48
CA THR A 176 -11.52 6.33 -2.49
C THR A 176 -10.40 5.46 -1.96
N ILE A 177 -10.68 4.17 -1.78
CA ILE A 177 -9.71 3.18 -1.31
C ILE A 177 -9.35 2.28 -2.49
N ALA A 178 -8.06 2.17 -2.79
CA ALA A 178 -7.53 1.23 -3.77
C ALA A 178 -6.51 0.33 -3.09
N TYR A 179 -6.49 -0.95 -3.45
CA TYR A 179 -5.48 -1.86 -2.96
C TYR A 179 -5.08 -2.87 -4.02
N SER A 180 -3.84 -3.34 -3.95
CA SER A 180 -3.28 -4.36 -4.84
C SER A 180 -2.55 -5.43 -4.06
N ILE A 181 -2.53 -6.63 -4.61
CA ILE A 181 -1.79 -7.76 -4.08
C ILE A 181 -0.72 -8.13 -5.10
N THR A 182 0.55 -7.94 -4.76
CA THR A 182 1.68 -8.20 -5.64
C THR A 182 2.52 -9.32 -5.06
N TRP A 183 2.82 -10.34 -5.86
CA TRP A 183 3.73 -11.42 -5.46
C TRP A 183 4.74 -11.78 -6.53
N LYS A 184 4.72 -11.09 -7.68
CA LYS A 184 5.62 -11.39 -8.79
C LYS A 184 7.08 -11.11 -8.44
N PHE A 185 7.95 -12.11 -8.62
CA PHE A 185 9.39 -11.90 -8.47
C PHE A 185 10.03 -11.41 -9.79
N PRO A 186 11.11 -10.61 -9.71
CA PRO A 186 11.90 -10.26 -10.90
C PRO A 186 12.49 -11.53 -11.53
N THR A 187 12.72 -11.52 -12.85
CA THR A 187 13.28 -12.67 -13.57
C THR A 187 14.59 -13.16 -12.96
N ASN A 188 15.46 -12.23 -12.55
CA ASN A 188 16.64 -12.53 -11.75
C ASN A 188 16.34 -12.26 -10.27
N ILE A 189 16.35 -13.31 -9.45
CA ILE A 189 16.03 -13.22 -8.02
C ILE A 189 17.02 -12.31 -7.28
N ALA A 190 18.28 -12.20 -7.75
CA ALA A 190 19.26 -11.28 -7.17
C ALA A 190 18.87 -9.80 -7.31
N ASP A 191 17.93 -9.45 -8.19
CA ASP A 191 17.41 -8.09 -8.31
C ASP A 191 16.60 -7.66 -7.06
N LEU A 192 16.18 -8.61 -6.22
CA LEU A 192 15.54 -8.31 -4.93
C LEU A 192 16.51 -7.66 -3.92
N GLU A 193 17.81 -7.93 -4.02
CA GLU A 193 18.83 -7.28 -3.17
C GLU A 193 19.09 -5.82 -3.58
N LYS A 194 18.67 -5.44 -4.80
CA LYS A 194 18.90 -4.09 -5.34
C LYS A 194 17.88 -3.12 -4.75
N THR A 195 18.33 -2.31 -3.79
CA THR A 195 17.50 -1.34 -3.05
C THR A 195 17.61 0.10 -3.55
N LYS A 196 18.32 0.35 -4.67
CA LYS A 196 18.41 1.71 -5.21
C LYS A 196 17.04 2.17 -5.71
N ALA A 197 16.78 3.47 -5.61
CA ALA A 197 15.48 4.05 -5.97
C ALA A 197 15.05 3.73 -7.41
N ASN A 198 15.99 3.69 -8.36
CA ASN A 198 15.70 3.35 -9.75
C ASN A 198 15.30 1.88 -9.92
N ASP A 199 15.91 0.97 -9.16
CA ASP A 199 15.61 -0.47 -9.20
C ASP A 199 14.21 -0.72 -8.60
N ILE A 200 13.90 -0.08 -7.47
CA ILE A 200 12.56 -0.14 -6.86
C ILE A 200 11.50 0.42 -7.81
N LYS A 201 11.80 1.53 -8.50
CA LYS A 201 10.87 2.13 -9.47
C LYS A 201 10.66 1.24 -10.70
N ALA A 202 11.70 0.54 -11.15
CA ALA A 202 11.59 -0.44 -12.23
C ALA A 202 10.70 -1.63 -11.82
N ARG A 203 10.92 -2.18 -10.62
CA ARG A 203 10.08 -3.26 -10.06
C ARG A 203 8.62 -2.84 -9.92
N ALA A 204 8.37 -1.65 -9.37
CA ALA A 204 7.02 -1.11 -9.24
C ALA A 204 6.32 -0.95 -10.61
N LYS A 205 7.06 -0.54 -11.66
CA LYS A 205 6.53 -0.45 -13.02
C LYS A 205 6.12 -1.82 -13.58
N ASN A 206 6.88 -2.86 -13.24
CA ASN A 206 6.65 -4.24 -13.67
C ASN A 206 5.68 -5.02 -12.77
N LEU A 207 5.12 -4.39 -11.74
CA LEU A 207 4.29 -5.04 -10.71
C LEU A 207 5.02 -6.19 -10.03
N GLU A 208 6.29 -5.97 -9.70
CA GLU A 208 7.15 -6.91 -8.96
C GLU A 208 7.25 -6.51 -7.49
N VAL A 209 7.42 -7.50 -6.62
CA VAL A 209 7.61 -7.27 -5.19
C VAL A 209 8.89 -6.52 -4.87
N ARG A 210 8.88 -5.79 -3.76
CA ARG A 210 10.01 -4.94 -3.36
C ARG A 210 11.18 -5.75 -2.80
N ASN A 211 10.86 -6.76 -1.99
CA ASN A 211 11.78 -7.58 -1.22
C ASN A 211 11.44 -9.07 -1.41
N GLY A 212 12.31 -9.97 -0.94
CA GLY A 212 11.99 -11.40 -0.79
C GLY A 212 11.13 -11.71 0.44
N PRO A 213 10.88 -12.99 0.73
CA PRO A 213 10.30 -13.46 1.99
C PRO A 213 11.07 -12.94 3.21
N MET A 214 10.34 -12.47 4.22
CA MET A 214 10.90 -11.94 5.47
C MET A 214 11.41 -13.06 6.39
N SER A 215 10.79 -14.23 6.32
CA SER A 215 11.11 -15.42 7.09
C SER A 215 12.15 -16.26 6.35
N GLY A 216 13.42 -16.10 6.70
CA GLY A 216 14.52 -16.84 6.08
C GLY A 216 14.93 -16.20 4.76
N ASP A 217 16.01 -15.42 4.79
CA ASP A 217 16.55 -14.72 3.63
C ASP A 217 17.02 -15.73 2.56
N PRO A 218 16.31 -15.88 1.42
CA PRO A 218 16.72 -16.80 0.37
C PRO A 218 17.86 -16.23 -0.49
N THR A 219 18.20 -14.94 -0.36
CA THR A 219 19.13 -14.27 -1.29
C THR A 219 20.58 -14.67 -1.06
N SER A 220 20.92 -15.14 0.15
CA SER A 220 22.30 -15.56 0.47
C SER A 220 22.78 -16.84 -0.25
N GLN A 221 21.88 -17.70 -0.73
CA GLN A 221 22.22 -18.96 -1.42
C GLN A 221 21.82 -18.99 -2.91
N CYS A 222 21.06 -17.99 -3.40
CA CYS A 222 20.45 -18.01 -4.73
C CYS A 222 20.86 -16.83 -5.62
N LYS A 223 22.15 -16.45 -5.64
CA LYS A 223 22.62 -15.26 -6.37
C LYS A 223 22.51 -15.32 -7.89
N ASP A 224 22.32 -16.51 -8.48
CA ASP A 224 22.24 -16.69 -9.94
C ASP A 224 21.03 -17.54 -10.39
N ILE A 225 20.04 -17.79 -9.52
CA ILE A 225 18.85 -18.53 -9.93
C ILE A 225 17.92 -17.58 -10.67
N ARG A 226 17.62 -17.89 -11.94
CA ARG A 226 16.55 -17.22 -12.67
C ARG A 226 15.24 -17.92 -12.32
N ASN A 227 14.14 -17.16 -12.26
CA ASN A 227 12.81 -17.77 -12.10
C ASN A 227 12.48 -18.78 -13.20
N GLU A 228 13.09 -18.64 -14.38
CA GLU A 228 12.99 -19.55 -15.51
C GLU A 228 13.74 -20.89 -15.32
N ASP A 229 14.73 -20.92 -14.42
CA ASP A 229 15.50 -22.14 -14.11
C ASP A 229 14.77 -23.03 -13.09
N LEU A 230 13.75 -22.50 -12.41
CA LEU A 230 12.90 -23.27 -11.52
C LEU A 230 11.95 -24.16 -12.35
N PRO A 231 11.58 -25.35 -11.84
CA PRO A 231 10.56 -26.16 -12.48
C PRO A 231 9.31 -25.31 -12.78
N PRO A 232 8.72 -25.38 -13.98
CA PRO A 232 7.60 -24.49 -14.37
C PRO A 232 6.43 -24.50 -13.40
N ILE A 233 6.27 -25.59 -12.65
CA ILE A 233 5.22 -25.80 -11.65
C ILE A 233 5.52 -25.04 -10.34
N GLU A 234 6.79 -24.84 -9.99
CA GLU A 234 7.22 -24.16 -8.75
C GLU A 234 7.79 -22.75 -9.01
N ALA A 235 7.76 -22.31 -10.27
CA ALA A 235 8.29 -21.03 -10.70
C ALA A 235 7.67 -19.90 -9.87
N GLY A 236 8.54 -19.08 -9.27
CA GLY A 236 8.16 -17.98 -8.39
C GLY A 236 8.07 -18.35 -6.90
N PHE A 237 8.32 -19.59 -6.47
CA PHE A 237 8.54 -19.92 -5.06
C PHE A 237 10.04 -20.00 -4.75
N LEU A 238 10.49 -19.37 -3.66
CA LEU A 238 11.89 -19.38 -3.26
C LEU A 238 12.15 -20.49 -2.26
N THR A 239 13.30 -21.16 -2.36
CA THR A 239 13.71 -22.17 -1.38
C THR A 239 14.16 -21.53 -0.08
N ASP A 240 13.78 -22.15 1.04
CA ASP A 240 14.26 -21.75 2.36
C ASP A 240 15.76 -22.05 2.50
N PRO A 241 16.55 -21.15 3.15
CA PRO A 241 17.98 -21.34 3.32
C PRO A 241 18.36 -22.54 4.19
N THR A 242 17.45 -23.02 5.03
CA THR A 242 17.65 -24.15 5.95
C THR A 242 17.23 -25.48 5.35
N SER A 243 16.33 -25.50 4.36
CA SER A 243 15.79 -26.73 3.78
C SER A 243 15.25 -26.54 2.38
N THR A 244 15.77 -27.34 1.44
CA THR A 244 15.27 -27.39 0.05
C THR A 244 13.87 -28.00 -0.08
N ALA A 245 13.34 -28.60 0.98
CA ALA A 245 11.97 -29.12 1.04
C ALA A 245 10.94 -28.04 1.42
N ILE A 246 11.40 -26.87 1.88
CA ILE A 246 10.55 -25.76 2.26
C ILE A 246 10.66 -24.69 1.18
N LEU A 247 9.51 -24.22 0.72
CA LEU A 247 9.35 -23.14 -0.23
C LEU A 247 8.62 -21.97 0.43
N ARG A 248 8.99 -20.78 0.04
CA ARG A 248 8.42 -19.53 0.56
C ARG A 248 8.02 -18.61 -0.57
N LYS A 249 6.89 -17.96 -0.37
CA LYS A 249 6.35 -16.94 -1.26
C LYS A 249 5.94 -15.74 -0.43
N ASN A 250 6.33 -14.55 -0.83
CA ASN A 250 5.80 -13.34 -0.23
C ASN A 250 4.63 -12.79 -1.04
N PHE A 251 3.68 -12.22 -0.32
CA PHE A 251 2.57 -11.45 -0.86
C PHE A 251 2.67 -10.05 -0.26
N GLN A 252 2.91 -9.07 -1.11
CA GLN A 252 2.91 -7.66 -0.75
C GLN A 252 1.52 -7.10 -1.03
N ILE A 253 0.91 -6.52 -0.01
CA ILE A 253 -0.40 -5.88 -0.07
C ILE A 253 -0.16 -4.38 0.08
N ASP A 254 -0.47 -3.64 -0.97
CA ASP A 254 -0.35 -2.18 -0.97
C ASP A 254 -1.77 -1.59 -0.95
N ALA A 255 -2.11 -0.86 0.11
CA ALA A 255 -3.36 -0.13 0.24
C ALA A 255 -3.11 1.38 0.14
N PHE A 256 -3.98 2.06 -0.58
CA PHE A 256 -3.90 3.48 -0.87
C PHE A 256 -5.27 4.12 -0.65
N VAL A 257 -5.31 5.14 0.19
CA VAL A 257 -6.54 5.88 0.52
C VAL A 257 -6.36 7.32 0.09
N ILE A 258 -7.33 7.81 -0.67
CA ILE A 258 -7.42 9.20 -1.11
C ILE A 258 -8.71 9.78 -0.54
N SER A 259 -8.62 10.94 0.10
CA SER A 259 -9.80 11.71 0.45
C SER A 259 -10.20 12.66 -0.69
N ASP A 260 -11.49 12.69 -1.00
CA ASP A 260 -12.07 13.62 -1.98
C ASP A 260 -12.30 15.03 -1.40
N LYS A 261 -11.97 15.24 -0.11
CA LYS A 261 -12.05 16.54 0.59
C LYS A 261 -10.99 17.51 0.06
N GLU A 262 -11.20 18.83 0.21
CA GLU A 262 -10.37 19.89 -0.41
C GLU A 262 -8.86 19.78 -0.10
N ASN A 263 -8.46 19.16 1.01
CA ASN A 263 -7.05 18.97 1.38
C ASN A 263 -6.38 17.78 0.66
N GLY A 264 -7.14 16.89 0.02
CA GLY A 264 -6.61 15.78 -0.77
C GLY A 264 -5.62 14.89 -0.01
N THR A 265 -5.87 14.66 1.28
CA THR A 265 -4.96 13.88 2.12
C THR A 265 -4.89 12.44 1.60
N VAL A 266 -3.67 11.93 1.53
CA VAL A 266 -3.34 10.60 1.02
C VAL A 266 -2.68 9.79 2.12
N SER A 267 -3.09 8.54 2.28
CA SER A 267 -2.38 7.57 3.11
C SER A 267 -2.09 6.31 2.32
N ALA A 268 -0.93 5.71 2.57
CA ALA A 268 -0.52 4.46 1.98
C ALA A 268 -0.05 3.50 3.08
N LEU A 269 -0.49 2.26 3.00
CA LEU A 269 -0.11 1.19 3.92
C LEU A 269 0.37 -0.01 3.12
N GLU A 270 1.57 -0.47 3.41
CA GLU A 270 2.13 -1.71 2.84
C GLU A 270 2.16 -2.78 3.93
N MET A 271 1.63 -3.96 3.61
CA MET A 271 1.74 -5.17 4.44
C MET A 271 2.41 -6.26 3.64
N GLN A 272 3.30 -7.02 4.26
CA GLN A 272 3.91 -8.21 3.66
C GLN A 272 3.47 -9.45 4.44
N GLN A 273 3.07 -10.49 3.70
CA GLN A 273 2.70 -11.79 4.23
C GLN A 273 3.50 -12.88 3.53
N ASP A 274 4.23 -13.68 4.31
CA ASP A 274 4.90 -14.87 3.80
C ASP A 274 3.97 -16.09 3.88
N ARG A 275 4.03 -16.93 2.85
CA ARG A 275 3.42 -18.25 2.82
C ARG A 275 4.50 -19.30 2.63
N GLN A 276 4.43 -20.32 3.48
CA GLN A 276 5.27 -21.50 3.38
C GLN A 276 4.51 -22.60 2.63
N ALA A 277 5.15 -23.18 1.63
CA ALA A 277 4.72 -24.41 0.98
C ALA A 277 5.78 -25.49 1.24
N ASN A 278 5.35 -26.70 1.59
CA ASN A 278 6.27 -27.81 1.77
C ASN A 278 6.24 -28.65 0.49
N ARG A 279 7.39 -28.86 -0.15
CA ARG A 279 7.53 -29.73 -1.34
C ARG A 279 7.19 -31.20 -1.07
N GLY A 280 6.92 -31.57 0.18
CA GLY A 280 6.79 -32.96 0.59
C GLY A 280 8.11 -33.70 0.33
N ASN A 281 8.02 -35.00 0.06
CA ASN A 281 9.19 -35.78 -0.29
C ASN A 281 9.62 -35.44 -1.73
N LYS A 282 10.83 -34.89 -1.91
CA LYS A 282 11.43 -34.62 -3.23
C LYS A 282 11.43 -35.88 -4.12
N TRP A 283 11.52 -37.05 -3.49
CA TRP A 283 11.66 -38.33 -4.14
C TRP A 283 10.29 -38.97 -4.37
N GLY A 284 9.91 -39.14 -5.63
CA GLY A 284 8.72 -39.91 -6.00
C GLY A 284 8.92 -41.42 -5.83
N ALA A 285 10.17 -41.87 -5.81
CA ALA A 285 10.55 -43.22 -5.43
C ALA A 285 11.84 -43.19 -4.59
N TRP A 286 11.81 -43.89 -3.46
CA TRP A 286 12.96 -44.06 -2.57
C TRP A 286 13.30 -45.54 -2.47
N PHE A 287 14.44 -45.92 -3.03
CA PHE A 287 15.00 -47.26 -2.93
C PHE A 287 16.14 -47.26 -1.91
N ARG A 288 16.04 -48.12 -0.89
CA ARG A 288 17.13 -48.30 0.09
C ARG A 288 18.27 -49.17 -0.46
N SER A 289 18.00 -49.87 -1.54
CA SER A 289 18.89 -50.82 -2.21
C SER A 289 19.12 -50.39 -3.66
N ASP A 290 19.90 -51.18 -4.38
CA ASP A 290 20.19 -50.99 -5.80
C ASP A 290 18.90 -50.81 -6.64
N LEU A 291 18.97 -49.90 -7.61
CA LEU A 291 17.91 -49.60 -8.56
C LEU A 291 18.35 -50.02 -9.95
N GLU A 292 17.56 -50.87 -10.60
CA GLU A 292 17.78 -51.31 -11.98
C GLU A 292 16.67 -50.76 -12.88
N LEU A 293 17.05 -49.97 -13.88
CA LEU A 293 16.17 -49.45 -14.93
C LEU A 293 16.48 -50.20 -16.23
N PHE A 294 15.61 -51.13 -16.61
CA PHE A 294 15.71 -51.85 -17.88
C PHE A 294 14.89 -51.18 -18.98
N PRO A 295 15.35 -51.25 -20.25
CA PRO A 295 14.54 -50.85 -21.38
C PRO A 295 13.29 -51.73 -21.48
N GLY A 296 12.14 -51.09 -21.65
CA GLY A 296 10.83 -51.72 -21.74
C GLY A 296 9.88 -50.78 -22.50
N PRO A 297 8.55 -50.85 -22.29
CA PRO A 297 7.64 -49.83 -22.82
C PRO A 297 8.04 -48.43 -22.32
N TYR A 298 7.62 -47.37 -23.04
CA TYR A 298 7.95 -45.99 -22.71
C TYR A 298 7.71 -45.67 -21.22
N PHE A 299 8.79 -45.45 -20.47
CA PHE A 299 8.77 -45.10 -19.06
C PHE A 299 8.79 -43.58 -18.92
N ASN A 300 7.60 -42.99 -18.75
CA ASN A 300 7.44 -41.57 -18.49
C ASN A 300 7.31 -41.36 -16.98
N TRP A 301 8.36 -40.85 -16.36
CA TRP A 301 8.40 -40.57 -14.93
C TRP A 301 8.45 -39.08 -14.66
N ASN A 302 7.68 -38.62 -13.66
CA ASN A 302 7.71 -37.25 -13.18
C ASN A 302 8.05 -37.25 -11.68
N GLY A 303 9.19 -36.67 -11.32
CA GLY A 303 9.71 -36.61 -9.95
C GLY A 303 11.16 -37.05 -9.85
N ALA A 304 11.80 -36.85 -8.70
CA ALA A 304 13.16 -37.35 -8.49
C ALA A 304 13.12 -38.82 -8.03
N ILE A 305 14.10 -39.62 -8.44
CA ILE A 305 14.31 -40.98 -7.93
C ILE A 305 15.58 -40.99 -7.09
N ARG A 306 15.51 -41.56 -5.90
CA ARG A 306 16.68 -41.82 -5.04
C ARG A 306 16.90 -43.31 -4.89
N THR A 307 18.14 -43.73 -5.07
CA THR A 307 18.65 -45.02 -4.58
C THR A 307 19.79 -44.73 -3.61
N ASP A 308 19.78 -45.41 -2.46
CA ASP A 308 20.91 -45.42 -1.52
C ASP A 308 21.93 -46.54 -1.87
N GLY A 309 21.65 -47.33 -2.91
CA GLY A 309 22.54 -48.34 -3.50
C GLY A 309 23.09 -47.94 -4.87
N SER A 310 23.37 -48.92 -5.72
CA SER A 310 23.86 -48.73 -7.10
C SER A 310 22.72 -48.47 -8.08
N LEU A 311 22.93 -47.60 -9.07
CA LEU A 311 22.00 -47.37 -10.19
C LEU A 311 22.51 -48.09 -11.44
N PHE A 312 21.75 -49.06 -11.93
CA PHE A 312 22.00 -49.74 -13.20
C PHE A 312 21.00 -49.27 -14.24
N VAL A 313 21.49 -48.75 -15.36
CA VAL A 313 20.65 -48.35 -16.50
C VAL A 313 20.98 -49.28 -17.66
N GLY A 314 20.03 -50.15 -17.98
CA GLY A 314 20.10 -51.06 -19.12
C GLY A 314 19.87 -50.31 -20.44
N ARG A 315 20.59 -50.71 -21.48
CA ARG A 315 20.39 -50.25 -22.85
C ARG A 315 19.58 -51.28 -23.63
N ASP A 316 18.64 -50.81 -24.45
CA ASP A 316 17.94 -51.66 -25.42
C ASP A 316 18.94 -52.08 -26.53
N PRO A 317 19.21 -53.38 -26.73
CA PRO A 317 20.08 -53.84 -27.81
C PRO A 317 19.56 -53.45 -29.20
N ASP A 318 18.25 -53.25 -29.36
CA ASP A 318 17.59 -53.19 -30.67
C ASP A 318 17.26 -51.77 -31.18
N ARG A 319 17.68 -50.72 -30.45
CA ARG A 319 17.56 -49.32 -30.91
C ARG A 319 18.88 -48.57 -30.71
N ALA A 320 19.65 -48.48 -31.80
CA ALA A 320 20.83 -47.62 -31.95
C ALA A 320 20.50 -46.44 -32.88
#